data_AF-A0A067CAI5-F1
#
_entry.id   AF-A0A067CAI5-F1
#
_cell.length_a   1.000
_cell.length_b   1.000
_cell.length_c   1.000
_cell.angle_alpha   90.00
_cell.angle_beta   90.00
_cell.angle_gamma   90.00
#
_symmetry.space_group_name_H-M   'P 1'
#
loop_
_entity.id
_entity.type
_entity.pdbx_description
1 polymer ?
#
loop_
_entity_poly.entity_id
_entity_poly.type
_entity_poly.pdbx_seq_one_letter_code
_entity_poly.pdbx_strand_id
1 'polypeptide(L)'
;MKDIQRQLQLETAPSVDVEGVILSSLDVAAECLSLTDAFEQSKMRRSYEMHVKELIDRVGMHRMTLRFLPQYEAVFARMLHRAALRRIRYTLLLGCISLVGKTLYTQCNGTPAPASVVWIGTGFALSALAIAFGCTYREAWTGYCELYTSFAFVVVAAELTVQKLLLHHPGPILELFVCFIPIFGITRLRFDVAWRVVAATISTHLIALLAAGQETVPDIGFQAFSYLGGIVGGAVAHYRVEVLRRRNYTLHLPFYPRELYRYEIFSQCKAPATSKHALLHPLTLQFKHPAIEATFYRHWYLLDGSPFEPLDNRRLHKHAFHAIRYAVQSVLFQQLLLAIQDRQSFLSSEHAHSKTSRRYLMVPDTPLWPYHAALALRMTVVAAYFGAQACMHRLGRAYYETSALTGSPALLEDAPALLEAPPRTYVHRMQQLSTGIVFGHVLSMGSILLFCTLSSIAQPVAAPCYYLGLLNAILFPHRSGLRVRFVYATAGTVAAAVVFVGVCTVVAPTHVHEYGAFVAIVLVLGMLTSYEEEALRRSFFVRRSLRTHDFFQWHRAVRRLVPFVRRRLARTRGLPRLQVTPLTSTILGPTKIPTCNLLAKASRCGMYWDICQVGVAVVLLVAATSQ
;
A
#
# COMPACT_ATOMS: atom_id res chain seq x y z
N MET A 1 19.08 29.59 11.97
CA MET A 1 19.16 28.12 12.19
C MET A 1 19.43 27.75 13.64
N LYS A 2 20.40 28.39 14.32
CA LYS A 2 20.67 28.18 15.76
C LYS A 2 19.46 28.47 16.65
N ASP A 3 18.65 29.49 16.35
CA ASP A 3 17.46 29.81 17.17
C ASP A 3 16.31 28.81 17.05
N ILE A 4 16.15 28.17 15.88
CA ILE A 4 15.18 27.10 15.66
C ILE A 4 15.61 25.82 16.40
N GLN A 5 16.91 25.52 16.42
CA GLN A 5 17.48 24.42 17.22
C GLN A 5 17.39 24.69 18.73
N ARG A 6 17.55 25.95 19.15
CA ARG A 6 17.45 26.36 20.55
C ARG A 6 16.00 26.29 21.07
N GLN A 7 15.01 26.64 20.24
CA GLN A 7 13.59 26.43 20.55
C GLN A 7 13.20 24.94 20.61
N LEU A 8 13.76 24.10 19.74
CA LEU A 8 13.54 22.64 19.75
C LEU A 8 14.11 21.94 21.00
N GLN A 9 15.14 22.51 21.64
CA GLN A 9 15.74 21.98 22.87
C GLN A 9 15.05 22.46 24.15
N LEU A 10 14.35 23.61 24.12
CA LEU A 10 13.69 24.20 25.29
C LEU A 10 12.28 23.63 25.56
N GLU A 11 11.73 22.84 24.64
CA GLU A 11 10.42 22.16 24.78
C GLU A 11 10.56 20.63 24.75
N THR A 12 11.60 20.05 25.36
CA THR A 12 11.50 18.64 25.75
C THR A 12 10.43 18.54 26.83
N ALA A 13 9.18 18.33 26.38
CA ALA A 13 8.06 17.97 27.23
C ALA A 13 8.52 16.81 28.15
N PRO A 14 8.06 16.79 29.42
CA PRO A 14 8.39 15.69 30.33
C PRO A 14 8.13 14.36 29.63
N SER A 15 9.02 13.38 29.83
CA SER A 15 8.88 12.06 29.24
C SER A 15 7.54 11.47 29.67
N VAL A 16 6.54 11.58 28.79
CA VAL A 16 5.22 10.99 29.02
C VAL A 16 5.42 9.48 28.97
N ASP A 17 4.96 8.76 29.98
CA ASP A 17 4.88 7.31 29.94
C ASP A 17 3.85 6.91 28.86
N VAL A 18 4.34 6.73 27.64
CA VAL A 18 3.49 6.42 26.48
C VAL A 18 2.89 5.02 26.60
N GLU A 19 3.58 4.09 27.26
CA GLU A 19 3.03 2.75 27.47
C GLU A 19 1.87 2.81 28.46
N GLY A 20 2.02 3.51 29.59
CA GLY A 20 0.92 3.78 30.53
C GLY A 20 -0.23 4.56 29.90
N VAL A 21 0.03 5.52 29.01
CA VAL A 21 -1.03 6.22 28.27
C VAL A 21 -1.76 5.30 27.29
N ILE A 22 -1.05 4.39 26.62
CA ILE A 22 -1.69 3.41 25.74
C ILE A 22 -2.53 2.46 26.58
N LEU A 23 -1.99 1.89 27.66
CA LEU A 23 -2.69 0.94 28.53
C LEU A 23 -3.92 1.56 29.21
N SER A 24 -3.81 2.77 29.75
CA SER A 24 -4.96 3.49 30.33
C SER A 24 -6.04 3.81 29.29
N SER A 25 -5.69 3.96 28.01
CA SER A 25 -6.69 4.10 26.94
C SER A 25 -7.43 2.80 26.61
N LEU A 26 -6.89 1.65 27.04
CA LEU A 26 -7.51 0.31 26.89
C LEU A 26 -8.38 -0.05 28.11
N ASP A 27 -7.99 0.36 29.32
CA ASP A 27 -8.68 -0.03 30.56
C ASP A 27 -10.02 0.71 30.81
N VAL A 28 -10.24 1.88 30.20
CA VAL A 28 -11.47 2.70 30.37
C VAL A 28 -12.77 2.00 29.92
N ALA A 29 -12.67 0.82 29.30
CA ALA A 29 -13.81 0.06 28.78
C ALA A 29 -14.31 -1.09 29.69
N ALA A 30 -13.62 -1.39 30.80
CA ALA A 30 -13.90 -2.59 31.62
C ALA A 30 -14.87 -2.37 32.79
N GLU A 31 -15.25 -1.14 33.12
CA GLU A 31 -16.09 -0.86 34.29
C GLU A 31 -17.59 -0.94 33.98
N CYS A 32 -18.37 -1.55 34.89
CA CYS A 32 -19.83 -1.44 34.91
C CYS A 32 -20.22 0.01 35.21
N LEU A 33 -20.38 0.80 34.15
CA LEU A 33 -20.77 2.20 34.25
C LEU A 33 -22.25 2.32 34.63
N SER A 34 -22.55 3.22 35.56
CA SER A 34 -23.93 3.64 35.80
C SER A 34 -24.53 4.23 34.50
N LEU A 35 -25.86 4.26 34.37
CA LEU A 35 -26.53 4.83 33.18
C LEU A 35 -26.11 6.30 32.95
N THR A 36 -25.90 7.04 34.03
CA THR A 36 -25.40 8.42 34.02
C THR A 36 -23.96 8.52 33.50
N ASP A 37 -23.08 7.62 33.93
CA ASP A 37 -21.69 7.60 33.46
C ASP A 37 -21.61 7.15 31.99
N ALA A 38 -22.43 6.19 31.59
CA ALA A 38 -22.56 5.76 30.20
C ALA A 38 -23.04 6.90 29.29
N PHE A 39 -23.98 7.72 29.75
CA PHE A 39 -24.46 8.89 29.01
C PHE A 39 -23.37 9.98 28.87
N GLU A 40 -22.66 10.29 29.96
CA GLU A 40 -21.55 11.26 29.93
C GLU A 40 -20.40 10.77 29.05
N GLN A 41 -20.07 9.48 29.09
CA GLN A 41 -19.04 8.87 28.24
C GLN A 41 -19.45 8.92 26.75
N SER A 42 -20.72 8.64 26.44
CA SER A 42 -21.31 8.79 25.11
C SER A 42 -21.16 10.22 24.58
N LYS A 43 -21.52 11.22 25.40
CA LYS A 43 -21.42 12.64 25.04
C LYS A 43 -19.97 13.07 24.82
N MET A 44 -19.08 12.64 25.70
CA MET A 44 -17.64 12.91 25.59
C MET A 44 -17.05 12.29 24.31
N ARG A 45 -17.44 11.06 23.98
CA ARG A 45 -17.04 10.38 22.75
C ARG A 45 -17.53 11.13 21.51
N ARG A 46 -18.79 11.55 21.49
CA ARG A 46 -19.34 12.35 20.39
C ARG A 46 -18.58 13.66 20.22
N SER A 47 -18.20 14.31 21.32
CA SER A 47 -17.37 15.52 21.31
C SER A 47 -15.98 15.25 20.71
N TYR A 48 -15.33 14.16 21.09
CA TYR A 48 -14.05 13.74 20.50
C TYR A 48 -14.16 13.50 18.99
N GLU A 49 -15.16 12.74 18.55
CA GLU A 49 -15.38 12.43 17.14
C GLU A 49 -15.61 13.70 16.30
N MET A 50 -16.40 14.66 16.81
CA MET A 50 -16.60 15.96 16.14
C MET A 50 -15.30 16.76 16.06
N HIS A 51 -14.50 16.77 17.13
CA HIS A 51 -13.26 17.53 17.17
C HIS A 51 -12.21 16.98 16.20
N VAL A 52 -12.10 15.65 16.12
CA VAL A 52 -11.24 14.97 15.14
C VAL A 52 -11.70 15.27 13.72
N LYS A 53 -13.01 15.28 13.48
CA LYS A 53 -13.58 15.63 12.17
C LYS A 53 -13.23 17.07 11.77
N GLU A 54 -13.43 18.03 12.66
CA GLU A 54 -13.06 19.43 12.44
C GLU A 54 -11.58 19.58 12.10
N LEU A 55 -10.72 18.83 12.80
CA LEU A 55 -9.28 18.85 12.55
C LEU A 55 -8.91 18.30 11.17
N ILE A 56 -9.57 17.22 10.72
CA ILE A 56 -9.36 16.67 9.38
C ILE A 56 -9.88 17.64 8.31
N ASP A 57 -11.05 18.24 8.53
CA ASP A 57 -11.67 19.19 7.61
C ASP A 57 -10.84 20.49 7.50
N ARG A 58 -10.21 20.94 8.59
CA ARG A 58 -9.35 22.15 8.63
C ARG A 58 -8.19 22.09 7.64
N VAL A 59 -7.59 20.92 7.47
CA VAL A 59 -6.43 20.76 6.58
C VAL A 59 -6.84 20.80 5.11
N GLY A 60 -8.10 20.46 4.81
CA GLY A 60 -8.70 20.49 3.48
C GLY A 60 -7.95 19.60 2.49
N MET A 61 -8.38 18.34 2.34
CA MET A 61 -7.71 17.37 1.46
C MET A 61 -8.49 17.14 0.17
N HIS A 62 -7.87 17.42 -0.98
CA HIS A 62 -8.48 17.16 -2.27
C HIS A 62 -8.58 15.66 -2.55
N ARG A 63 -9.71 15.19 -3.08
CA ARG A 63 -10.01 13.74 -3.15
C ARG A 63 -9.23 12.97 -4.20
N MET A 64 -8.73 13.61 -5.26
CA MET A 64 -8.02 12.91 -6.34
C MET A 64 -6.50 13.06 -6.23
N THR A 65 -6.04 14.29 -6.02
CA THR A 65 -4.63 14.63 -5.89
C THR A 65 -4.08 14.45 -4.49
N LEU A 66 -4.95 14.24 -3.49
CA LEU A 66 -4.62 14.16 -2.06
C LEU A 66 -3.98 15.41 -1.45
N ARG A 67 -3.73 16.47 -2.23
CA ARG A 67 -3.10 17.70 -1.75
C ARG A 67 -3.92 18.36 -0.65
N PHE A 68 -3.20 18.85 0.36
CA PHE A 68 -3.76 19.74 1.36
C PHE A 68 -3.86 21.17 0.86
N LEU A 69 -4.50 22.04 1.65
CA LEU A 69 -4.39 23.48 1.46
C LEU A 69 -2.89 23.91 1.47
N PRO A 70 -2.51 24.91 0.66
CA PRO A 70 -1.09 25.28 0.45
C PRO A 70 -0.29 25.47 1.74
N GLN A 71 -0.91 26.07 2.76
CA GLN A 71 -0.32 26.32 4.08
C GLN A 71 0.12 25.06 4.83
N TYR A 72 -0.56 23.92 4.62
CA TYR A 72 -0.22 22.66 5.26
C TYR A 72 0.62 21.75 4.35
N GLU A 73 0.47 21.88 3.03
CA GLU A 73 1.15 21.04 2.05
C GLU A 73 2.67 21.21 2.09
N ALA A 74 3.18 22.44 2.21
CA ALA A 74 4.62 22.71 2.23
C ALA A 74 5.32 22.13 3.46
N VAL A 75 4.62 22.04 4.59
CA VAL A 75 5.15 21.47 5.84
C VAL A 75 5.04 19.95 5.84
N PHE A 76 3.92 19.42 5.34
CA PHE A 76 3.76 17.99 5.08
C PHE A 76 4.87 17.45 4.16
N ALA A 77 5.11 18.11 3.02
CA ALA A 77 6.13 17.69 2.06
C ALA A 77 7.53 17.67 2.67
N ARG A 78 7.94 18.74 3.37
CA ARG A 78 9.24 18.79 4.07
C ARG A 78 9.41 17.66 5.08
N MET A 79 8.39 17.37 5.88
CA MET A 79 8.46 16.26 6.83
C MET A 79 8.47 14.89 6.16
N LEU A 80 7.70 14.75 5.09
CA LEU A 80 7.66 13.53 4.29
C LEU A 80 9.05 13.21 3.74
N HIS A 81 9.70 14.17 3.09
CA HIS A 81 11.02 14.04 2.47
C HIS A 81 12.13 13.83 3.51
N ARG A 82 12.15 14.60 4.61
CA ARG A 82 13.13 14.39 5.69
C ARG A 82 13.07 12.97 6.26
N ALA A 83 11.86 12.47 6.51
CA ALA A 83 11.68 11.11 6.98
C ALA A 83 11.93 10.04 5.89
N ALA A 84 11.99 10.42 4.62
CA ALA A 84 12.25 9.56 3.47
C ALA A 84 13.73 9.30 3.17
N LEU A 85 14.61 10.23 3.51
CA LEU A 85 15.98 10.29 2.95
C LEU A 85 16.73 8.97 2.98
N ARG A 86 16.72 8.26 4.12
CA ARG A 86 17.41 6.95 4.22
C ARG A 86 16.86 5.93 3.22
N ARG A 87 15.54 5.85 3.04
CA ARG A 87 14.90 4.94 2.09
C ARG A 87 15.21 5.33 0.65
N ILE A 88 15.15 6.63 0.32
CA ILE A 88 15.50 7.13 -1.00
C ILE A 88 16.96 6.74 -1.34
N ARG A 89 17.88 6.90 -0.39
CA ARG A 89 19.28 6.45 -0.54
C ARG A 89 19.39 4.96 -0.82
N TYR A 90 18.70 4.11 -0.03
CA TYR A 90 18.71 2.67 -0.27
C TYR A 90 18.16 2.29 -1.64
N THR A 91 17.09 2.94 -2.09
CA THR A 91 16.50 2.70 -3.41
C THR A 91 17.43 3.13 -4.54
N LEU A 92 18.05 4.31 -4.44
CA LEU A 92 19.00 4.79 -5.44
C LEU A 92 20.24 3.90 -5.49
N LEU A 93 20.76 3.49 -4.32
CA LEU A 93 21.89 2.56 -4.23
C LEU A 93 21.55 1.20 -4.84
N LEU A 94 20.37 0.65 -4.52
CA LEU A 94 19.89 -0.59 -5.12
C LEU A 94 19.79 -0.45 -6.65
N GLY A 95 19.26 0.68 -7.14
CA GLY A 95 19.21 0.99 -8.57
C GLY A 95 20.61 1.01 -9.21
N CYS A 96 21.60 1.66 -8.58
CA CYS A 96 22.98 1.67 -9.07
C CYS A 96 23.56 0.25 -9.13
N ILE A 97 23.40 -0.54 -8.06
CA ILE A 97 23.92 -1.92 -8.00
C ILE A 97 23.25 -2.79 -9.07
N SER A 98 21.92 -2.69 -9.22
CA SER A 98 21.18 -3.44 -10.23
C SER A 98 21.58 -3.06 -11.66
N LEU A 99 21.81 -1.77 -11.94
CA LEU A 99 22.22 -1.30 -13.26
C LEU A 99 23.64 -1.76 -13.62
N VAL A 100 24.57 -1.67 -12.66
CA VAL A 100 25.94 -2.19 -12.82
C VAL A 100 25.92 -3.71 -13.01
N GLY A 101 25.16 -4.43 -12.17
CA GLY A 101 25.00 -5.88 -12.26
C GLY A 101 24.43 -6.32 -13.61
N LYS A 102 23.38 -5.64 -14.10
CA LYS A 102 22.82 -5.87 -15.45
C LYS A 102 23.89 -5.68 -16.52
N THR A 103 24.60 -4.55 -16.49
CA THR A 103 25.60 -4.24 -17.52
C THR A 103 26.72 -5.28 -17.54
N LEU A 104 27.23 -5.66 -16.37
CA LEU A 104 28.25 -6.70 -16.25
C LEU A 104 27.72 -8.05 -16.74
N TYR A 105 26.50 -8.42 -16.36
CA TYR A 105 25.88 -9.65 -16.82
C TYR A 105 25.75 -9.70 -18.34
N THR A 106 25.28 -8.63 -18.98
CA THR A 106 25.16 -8.53 -20.44
C THR A 106 26.52 -8.57 -21.15
N GLN A 107 27.58 -8.06 -20.52
CA GLN A 107 28.93 -8.10 -21.09
C GLN A 107 29.62 -9.46 -20.92
N CYS A 108 29.37 -10.15 -19.80
CA CYS A 108 29.98 -11.45 -19.51
C CYS A 108 29.22 -12.63 -20.14
N ASN A 109 27.90 -12.53 -20.27
CA ASN A 109 27.04 -13.58 -20.80
C ASN A 109 26.42 -13.17 -22.14
N GLY A 110 26.98 -13.67 -23.24
CA GLY A 110 26.44 -13.52 -24.60
C GLY A 110 27.37 -12.78 -25.57
N THR A 111 26.80 -12.25 -26.65
CA THR A 111 27.51 -11.33 -27.54
C THR A 111 27.62 -9.98 -26.86
N PRO A 112 28.83 -9.37 -26.79
CA PRO A 112 29.02 -8.09 -26.12
C PRO A 112 28.09 -7.06 -26.74
N ALA A 113 27.26 -6.43 -25.90
CA ALA A 113 26.34 -5.40 -26.35
C ALA A 113 27.11 -4.27 -27.05
N PRO A 114 26.51 -3.61 -28.07
CA PRO A 114 27.13 -2.49 -28.76
C PRO A 114 27.64 -1.45 -27.77
N ALA A 115 28.80 -0.84 -28.05
CA ALA A 115 29.39 0.16 -27.16
C ALA A 115 28.40 1.29 -26.82
N SER A 116 27.52 1.66 -27.76
CA SER A 116 26.44 2.63 -27.54
C SER A 116 25.49 2.23 -26.40
N VAL A 117 25.09 0.96 -26.31
CA VAL A 117 24.21 0.44 -25.26
C VAL A 117 24.89 0.52 -23.88
N VAL A 118 26.18 0.19 -23.82
CA VAL A 118 26.98 0.27 -22.60
C VAL A 118 27.17 1.73 -22.16
N TRP A 119 27.52 2.62 -23.08
CA TRP A 119 27.69 4.05 -22.81
C TRP A 119 26.40 4.72 -22.33
N ILE A 120 25.24 4.34 -22.89
CA ILE A 120 23.95 4.91 -22.46
C ILE A 120 23.63 4.48 -21.01
N GLY A 121 23.79 3.20 -20.68
CA GLY A 121 23.51 2.68 -19.33
C GLY A 121 24.52 3.14 -18.28
N THR A 122 25.81 2.93 -18.52
CA THR A 122 26.87 3.29 -17.56
C THR A 122 27.20 4.77 -17.54
N GLY A 123 27.01 5.48 -18.65
CA GLY A 123 27.26 6.92 -18.75
C GLY A 123 26.10 7.74 -18.21
N PHE A 124 24.90 7.64 -18.81
CA PHE A 124 23.80 8.55 -18.49
C PHE A 124 22.96 8.10 -17.30
N ALA A 125 22.48 6.86 -17.29
CA ALA A 125 21.57 6.38 -16.25
C ALA A 125 22.28 6.24 -14.88
N LEU A 126 23.48 5.66 -14.85
CA LEU A 126 24.26 5.53 -13.62
C LEU A 126 24.65 6.91 -13.05
N SER A 127 25.09 7.85 -13.90
CA SER A 127 25.41 9.21 -13.46
C SER A 127 24.19 9.94 -12.90
N ALA A 128 23.02 9.80 -13.52
CA ALA A 128 21.79 10.41 -13.00
C ALA A 128 21.42 9.87 -11.62
N LEU A 129 21.55 8.55 -11.40
CA LEU A 129 21.32 7.92 -10.09
C LEU A 129 22.37 8.37 -9.06
N ALA A 130 23.66 8.44 -9.43
CA ALA A 130 24.73 8.87 -8.55
C ALA A 130 24.60 10.34 -8.13
N ILE A 131 24.25 11.23 -9.08
CA ILE A 131 23.96 12.64 -8.80
C ILE A 131 22.78 12.75 -7.85
N ALA A 132 21.66 12.07 -8.15
CA ALA A 132 20.48 12.06 -7.28
C ALA A 132 20.80 11.53 -5.88
N PHE A 133 21.67 10.52 -5.77
CA PHE A 133 22.15 9.97 -4.50
C PHE A 133 22.96 11.01 -3.72
N GLY A 134 23.90 11.69 -4.37
CA GLY A 134 24.69 12.79 -3.79
C GLY A 134 23.82 13.95 -3.29
N CYS A 135 22.80 14.34 -4.07
CA CYS A 135 21.83 15.37 -3.69
C CYS A 135 21.16 15.08 -2.34
N THR A 136 20.95 13.81 -1.98
CA THR A 136 20.28 13.44 -0.73
C THR A 136 21.09 13.77 0.54
N TYR A 137 22.40 14.01 0.45
CA TYR A 137 23.25 14.31 1.61
C TYR A 137 23.21 15.80 2.00
N ARG A 138 22.76 16.67 1.10
CA ARG A 138 22.70 18.11 1.35
C ARG A 138 21.33 18.50 1.91
N GLU A 139 21.29 18.94 3.17
CA GLU A 139 20.01 19.29 3.82
C GLU A 139 19.26 20.42 3.10
N ALA A 140 19.98 21.40 2.54
CA ALA A 140 19.39 22.49 1.76
C ALA A 140 18.60 21.99 0.54
N TRP A 141 18.92 20.81 0.02
CA TRP A 141 18.30 20.24 -1.18
C TRP A 141 17.11 19.34 -0.87
N THR A 142 16.75 19.17 0.40
CA THR A 142 15.59 18.36 0.83
C THR A 142 14.27 18.86 0.24
N GLY A 143 14.12 20.16 0.00
CA GLY A 143 12.94 20.73 -0.67
C GLY A 143 12.82 20.34 -2.15
N TYR A 144 13.93 19.99 -2.80
CA TYR A 144 13.98 19.58 -4.21
C TYR A 144 14.00 18.05 -4.38
N CYS A 145 13.73 17.31 -3.30
CA CYS A 145 13.77 15.86 -3.27
C CYS A 145 12.93 15.21 -4.38
N GLU A 146 11.73 15.73 -4.62
CA GLU A 146 10.84 15.21 -5.66
C GLU A 146 11.43 15.41 -7.05
N LEU A 147 12.07 16.56 -7.30
CA LEU A 147 12.59 16.92 -8.61
C LEU A 147 13.75 16.00 -9.03
N TYR A 148 14.81 15.91 -8.21
CA TYR A 148 15.99 15.14 -8.62
C TYR A 148 15.73 13.63 -8.64
N THR A 149 14.87 13.11 -7.76
CA THR A 149 14.51 11.69 -7.79
C THR A 149 13.64 11.37 -9.00
N SER A 150 12.65 12.20 -9.29
CA SER A 150 11.78 12.03 -10.47
C SER A 150 12.59 12.13 -11.76
N PHE A 151 13.53 13.08 -11.84
CA PHE A 151 14.45 13.21 -12.98
C PHE A 151 15.29 11.94 -13.17
N ALA A 152 15.90 11.41 -12.11
CA ALA A 152 16.69 10.18 -12.19
C ALA A 152 15.85 8.99 -12.69
N PHE A 153 14.62 8.82 -12.21
CA PHE A 153 13.74 7.75 -12.69
C PHE A 153 13.32 7.91 -14.15
N VAL A 154 13.05 9.14 -14.60
CA VAL A 154 12.73 9.41 -16.02
C VAL A 154 13.92 9.08 -16.91
N VAL A 155 15.14 9.47 -16.51
CA VAL A 155 16.36 9.16 -17.26
C VAL A 155 16.59 7.65 -17.36
N VAL A 156 16.44 6.91 -16.26
CA VAL A 156 16.56 5.43 -16.27
C VAL A 156 15.49 4.80 -17.15
N ALA A 157 14.23 5.23 -17.06
CA ALA A 157 13.16 4.69 -17.90
C ALA A 157 13.37 4.98 -19.40
N ALA A 158 13.88 6.17 -19.73
CA ALA A 158 14.22 6.54 -21.09
C ALA A 158 15.39 5.70 -21.62
N GLU A 159 16.42 5.49 -20.81
CA GLU A 159 17.55 4.61 -21.14
C GLU A 159 17.10 3.18 -21.45
N LEU A 160 16.28 2.58 -20.59
CA LEU A 160 15.73 1.24 -20.82
C LEU A 160 14.94 1.16 -22.13
N THR A 161 14.16 2.21 -22.44
CA THR A 161 13.40 2.28 -23.70
C THR A 161 14.34 2.37 -24.91
N VAL A 162 15.36 3.22 -24.85
CA VAL A 162 16.35 3.35 -25.94
C VAL A 162 17.12 2.03 -26.13
N GLN A 163 17.51 1.35 -25.06
CA GLN A 163 18.16 0.05 -25.15
C GLN A 163 17.28 -0.99 -25.84
N LYS A 164 15.97 -1.04 -25.50
CA LYS A 164 15.03 -1.93 -26.19
C LYS A 164 15.01 -1.65 -27.70
N LEU A 165 14.94 -0.38 -28.10
CA LEU A 165 14.90 0.01 -29.51
C LEU A 165 16.20 -0.33 -30.25
N LEU A 166 17.36 -0.16 -29.61
CA LEU A 166 18.66 -0.48 -30.20
C LEU A 166 18.85 -1.99 -30.34
N LEU A 167 18.49 -2.75 -29.31
CA LEU A 167 18.70 -4.20 -29.26
C LEU A 167 17.57 -4.99 -29.95
N HIS A 168 16.51 -4.31 -30.38
CA HIS A 168 15.32 -4.92 -31.00
C HIS A 168 14.74 -6.06 -30.16
N HIS A 169 14.78 -5.91 -28.83
CA HIS A 169 14.29 -6.94 -27.91
C HIS A 169 12.76 -7.00 -27.95
N PRO A 170 12.16 -8.15 -28.30
CA PRO A 170 10.72 -8.32 -28.32
C PRO A 170 10.12 -8.39 -26.92
N GLY A 171 8.89 -7.87 -26.75
CA GLY A 171 8.12 -8.04 -25.52
C GLY A 171 8.40 -6.96 -24.44
N PRO A 172 7.76 -7.06 -23.25
CA PRO A 172 7.87 -6.02 -22.23
C PRO A 172 9.26 -5.97 -21.59
N ILE A 173 9.69 -4.77 -21.23
CA ILE A 173 10.88 -4.47 -20.44
C ILE A 173 10.57 -4.72 -18.95
N LEU A 174 11.06 -5.83 -18.41
CA LEU A 174 10.87 -6.21 -17.02
C LEU A 174 11.48 -5.18 -16.06
N GLU A 175 12.65 -4.63 -16.40
CA GLU A 175 13.34 -3.61 -15.62
C GLU A 175 12.51 -2.34 -15.47
N LEU A 176 11.74 -1.97 -16.51
CA LEU A 176 10.88 -0.80 -16.47
C LEU A 176 9.76 -0.98 -15.44
N PHE A 177 9.16 -2.17 -15.38
CA PHE A 177 8.18 -2.51 -14.35
C PHE A 177 8.80 -2.47 -12.95
N VAL A 178 10.00 -3.03 -12.77
CA VAL A 178 10.71 -3.01 -11.49
C VAL A 178 11.02 -1.59 -11.04
N CYS A 179 11.31 -0.67 -11.97
CA CYS A 179 11.51 0.75 -11.69
C CYS A 179 10.24 1.47 -11.17
N PHE A 180 9.04 1.01 -11.54
CA PHE A 180 7.79 1.61 -11.05
C PHE A 180 7.48 1.26 -9.59
N ILE A 181 7.94 0.11 -9.10
CA ILE A 181 7.72 -0.33 -7.71
C ILE A 181 8.24 0.70 -6.69
N PRO A 182 9.50 1.16 -6.73
CA PRO A 182 9.99 2.16 -5.79
C PRO A 182 9.35 3.54 -5.97
N ILE A 183 8.91 3.91 -7.17
CA ILE A 183 8.21 5.17 -7.44
C ILE A 183 6.88 5.22 -6.68
N PHE A 184 6.11 4.12 -6.71
CA PHE A 184 4.85 4.00 -5.98
C PHE A 184 5.00 3.56 -4.51
N GLY A 185 6.05 2.85 -4.14
CA GLY A 185 6.17 2.24 -2.81
C GLY A 185 7.02 3.03 -1.83
N ILE A 186 8.22 3.46 -2.27
CA ILE A 186 9.36 3.67 -1.36
C ILE A 186 9.88 5.12 -1.39
N THR A 187 9.93 5.73 -2.56
CA THR A 187 10.63 7.01 -2.80
C THR A 187 9.93 8.24 -2.21
N ARG A 188 8.78 8.05 -1.55
CA ARG A 188 8.00 9.08 -0.85
C ARG A 188 7.76 10.35 -1.68
N LEU A 189 7.67 10.17 -3.00
CA LEU A 189 7.05 11.14 -3.88
C LEU A 189 5.58 11.28 -3.50
N ARG A 190 5.03 12.48 -3.62
CA ARG A 190 3.57 12.65 -3.51
C ARG A 190 2.87 11.96 -4.67
N PHE A 191 1.64 11.52 -4.44
CA PHE A 191 0.86 10.67 -5.34
C PHE A 191 0.67 11.34 -6.69
N ASP A 192 0.39 12.63 -6.70
CA ASP A 192 0.25 13.41 -7.92
C ASP A 192 1.55 13.51 -8.72
N VAL A 193 2.71 13.53 -8.05
CA VAL A 193 4.03 13.55 -8.71
C VAL A 193 4.36 12.17 -9.25
N ALA A 194 4.26 11.13 -8.41
CA ALA A 194 4.51 9.74 -8.79
C ALA A 194 3.65 9.31 -9.97
N TRP A 195 2.34 9.60 -9.93
CA TRP A 195 1.43 9.27 -11.02
C TRP A 195 1.81 9.97 -12.33
N ARG A 196 2.17 11.26 -12.28
CA ARG A 196 2.61 12.01 -13.46
C ARG A 196 3.90 11.46 -14.05
N VAL A 197 4.88 11.12 -13.22
CA VAL A 197 6.14 10.50 -13.67
C VAL A 197 5.87 9.18 -14.37
N VAL A 198 5.12 8.28 -13.74
CA VAL A 198 4.83 6.97 -14.32
C VAL A 198 4.02 7.09 -15.61
N ALA A 199 2.97 7.91 -15.62
CA ALA A 199 2.16 8.16 -16.81
C ALA A 199 3.02 8.73 -17.96
N ALA A 200 3.88 9.72 -17.68
CA ALA A 200 4.78 10.27 -18.69
C ALA A 200 5.76 9.21 -19.23
N THR A 201 6.36 8.39 -18.35
CA THR A 201 7.32 7.36 -18.77
C THR A 201 6.67 6.26 -19.61
N ILE A 202 5.50 5.74 -19.22
CA ILE A 202 4.83 4.68 -19.97
C ILE A 202 4.27 5.20 -21.30
N SER A 203 3.70 6.42 -21.33
CA SER A 203 3.25 7.03 -22.58
C SER A 203 4.42 7.25 -23.53
N THR A 204 5.55 7.75 -23.04
CA THR A 204 6.75 7.95 -23.87
C THR A 204 7.27 6.61 -24.41
N HIS A 205 7.30 5.56 -23.58
CA HIS A 205 7.68 4.22 -23.99
C HIS A 205 6.79 3.67 -25.12
N LEU A 206 5.46 3.72 -24.94
CA LEU A 206 4.51 3.22 -25.94
C LEU A 206 4.56 4.02 -27.25
N ILE A 207 4.70 5.35 -27.18
CA ILE A 207 4.85 6.21 -28.36
C ILE A 207 6.15 5.89 -29.09
N ALA A 208 7.25 5.66 -28.36
CA ALA A 208 8.53 5.33 -28.96
C ALA A 208 8.48 3.98 -29.72
N LEU A 209 7.78 2.97 -29.17
CA LEU A 209 7.56 1.70 -29.87
C LEU A 209 6.72 1.86 -31.13
N LEU A 210 5.64 2.65 -31.06
CA LEU A 210 4.80 2.95 -32.22
C LEU A 210 5.57 3.70 -33.31
N ALA A 211 6.37 4.70 -32.93
CA ALA A 211 7.16 5.49 -33.85
C ALA A 211 8.30 4.70 -34.50
N ALA A 212 8.91 3.75 -33.78
CA ALA A 212 9.98 2.91 -34.30
C ALA A 212 9.46 1.83 -35.27
N GLY A 213 8.17 1.47 -35.23
CA GLY A 213 7.58 0.47 -36.12
C GLY A 213 8.16 -0.95 -35.97
N GLN A 214 8.88 -1.22 -34.87
CA GLN A 214 9.58 -2.49 -34.64
C GLN A 214 8.65 -3.62 -34.16
N GLU A 215 7.51 -3.27 -33.54
CA GLU A 215 6.52 -4.22 -33.03
C GLU A 215 5.15 -3.95 -33.64
N THR A 216 4.30 -5.00 -33.72
CA THR A 216 2.95 -4.85 -34.27
C THR A 216 2.03 -4.14 -33.26
N VAL A 217 1.01 -3.43 -33.76
CA VAL A 217 0.04 -2.74 -32.90
C VAL A 217 -0.61 -3.66 -31.85
N PRO A 218 -0.98 -4.92 -32.17
CA PRO A 218 -1.47 -5.88 -31.16
C PRO A 218 -0.45 -6.20 -30.07
N ASP A 219 0.83 -6.39 -30.42
CA ASP A 219 1.90 -6.70 -29.45
C ASP A 219 2.14 -5.52 -28.50
N ILE A 220 2.11 -4.28 -29.03
CA ILE A 220 2.22 -3.04 -28.24
C ILE A 220 1.01 -2.92 -27.31
N GLY A 221 -0.19 -3.21 -27.79
CA GLY A 221 -1.42 -3.25 -26.99
C GLY A 221 -1.31 -4.26 -25.84
N PHE A 222 -0.81 -5.47 -26.12
CA PHE A 222 -0.62 -6.51 -25.11
C PHE A 222 0.38 -6.12 -24.01
N GLN A 223 1.50 -5.49 -24.39
CA GLN A 223 2.45 -4.92 -23.43
C GLN A 223 1.81 -3.81 -22.60
N ALA A 224 1.04 -2.91 -23.22
CA ALA A 224 0.35 -1.84 -22.53
C ALA A 224 -0.62 -2.39 -21.46
N PHE A 225 -1.42 -3.40 -21.77
CA PHE A 225 -2.31 -4.04 -20.79
C PHE A 225 -1.54 -4.67 -19.63
N SER A 226 -0.45 -5.37 -19.94
CA SER A 226 0.43 -6.01 -18.96
C SER A 226 1.05 -5.00 -17.99
N TYR A 227 1.57 -3.87 -18.49
CA TYR A 227 2.07 -2.79 -17.64
C TYR A 227 0.96 -2.10 -16.84
N LEU A 228 -0.20 -1.84 -17.47
CA LEU A 228 -1.30 -1.11 -16.84
C LEU A 228 -1.83 -1.82 -15.60
N GLY A 229 -1.94 -3.15 -15.61
CA GLY A 229 -2.35 -3.91 -14.42
C GLY A 229 -1.41 -3.68 -13.23
N GLY A 230 -0.10 -3.71 -13.51
CA GLY A 230 0.95 -3.40 -12.54
C GLY A 230 0.94 -1.96 -12.03
N ILE A 231 0.88 -0.99 -12.94
CA ILE A 231 0.90 0.45 -12.67
C ILE A 231 -0.33 0.88 -11.87
N VAL A 232 -1.54 0.44 -12.26
CA VAL A 232 -2.77 0.81 -11.53
C VAL A 232 -2.79 0.15 -10.15
N GLY A 233 -2.39 -1.12 -10.04
CA GLY A 233 -2.22 -1.77 -8.74
C GLY A 233 -1.24 -1.02 -7.82
N GLY A 234 -0.11 -0.56 -8.38
CA GLY A 234 0.87 0.29 -7.70
C GLY A 234 0.30 1.65 -7.28
N ALA A 235 -0.42 2.32 -8.18
CA ALA A 235 -1.04 3.62 -7.92
C ALA A 235 -2.11 3.55 -6.83
N VAL A 236 -2.96 2.52 -6.82
CA VAL A 236 -3.95 2.29 -5.76
C VAL A 236 -3.27 2.04 -4.42
N ALA A 237 -2.20 1.23 -4.40
CA ALA A 237 -1.42 1.02 -3.19
C ALA A 237 -0.78 2.33 -2.69
N HIS A 238 -0.14 3.10 -3.57
CA HIS A 238 0.48 4.37 -3.22
C HIS A 238 -0.53 5.38 -2.68
N TYR A 239 -1.67 5.53 -3.35
CA TYR A 239 -2.77 6.38 -2.92
C TYR A 239 -3.19 6.04 -1.49
N ARG A 240 -3.35 4.75 -1.19
CA ARG A 240 -3.74 4.30 0.16
C ARG A 240 -2.68 4.64 1.18
N VAL A 241 -1.41 4.34 0.89
CA VAL A 241 -0.29 4.68 1.79
C VAL A 241 -0.21 6.18 2.04
N GLU A 242 -0.38 7.00 1.01
CA GLU A 242 -0.39 8.45 1.16
C GLU A 242 -1.56 8.95 2.02
N VAL A 243 -2.76 8.41 1.85
CA VAL A 243 -3.89 8.71 2.74
C VAL A 243 -3.54 8.39 4.20
N LEU A 244 -2.86 7.27 4.47
CA LEU A 244 -2.40 6.95 5.83
C LEU A 244 -1.35 7.94 6.35
N ARG A 245 -0.38 8.35 5.51
CA ARG A 245 0.63 9.36 5.87
C ARG A 245 -0.01 10.70 6.19
N ARG A 246 -0.94 11.15 5.34
CA ARG A 246 -1.69 12.40 5.49
C ARG A 246 -2.59 12.38 6.72
N ARG A 247 -3.30 11.29 6.98
CA ARG A 247 -4.06 11.07 8.24
C ARG A 247 -3.14 11.14 9.46
N ASN A 248 -1.98 10.50 9.41
CA ASN A 248 -1.04 10.50 10.53
C ASN A 248 -0.44 11.90 10.76
N TYR A 249 -0.29 12.70 9.70
CA TYR A 249 0.13 14.10 9.78
C TYR A 249 -0.91 14.98 10.49
N THR A 250 -2.20 14.82 10.17
CA THR A 250 -3.23 15.65 10.82
C THR A 250 -3.24 15.47 12.34
N LEU A 251 -2.97 14.26 12.85
CA LEU A 251 -2.87 14.01 14.29
C LEU A 251 -1.73 14.76 15.00
N HIS A 252 -0.74 15.29 14.27
CA HIS A 252 0.33 16.12 14.82
C HIS A 252 -0.06 17.59 15.00
N LEU A 253 -1.19 18.00 14.44
CA LEU A 253 -1.66 19.37 14.55
C LEU A 253 -2.24 19.63 15.95
N PRO A 254 -2.02 20.82 16.53
CA PRO A 254 -2.49 21.13 17.88
C PRO A 254 -4.02 21.20 18.00
N PHE A 255 -4.54 21.10 19.24
CA PHE A 255 -5.96 21.25 19.56
C PHE A 255 -6.35 22.72 19.64
N TYR A 256 -6.79 23.31 18.52
CA TYR A 256 -7.30 24.69 18.53
C TYR A 256 -8.68 24.77 17.86
N PRO A 257 -9.69 25.33 18.55
CA PRO A 257 -10.98 25.64 17.93
C PRO A 257 -10.78 26.59 16.76
N ARG A 258 -11.39 26.28 15.61
CA ARG A 258 -11.26 27.11 14.39
C ARG A 258 -11.71 28.57 14.60
N GLU A 259 -12.62 28.79 15.54
CA GLU A 259 -13.23 30.09 15.83
C GLU A 259 -12.29 31.05 16.57
N LEU A 260 -11.42 30.54 17.44
CA LEU A 260 -10.51 31.38 18.25
C LEU A 260 -9.23 31.76 17.51
N TYR A 261 -8.80 30.96 16.52
CA TYR A 261 -7.49 31.10 15.89
C TYR A 261 -7.59 31.00 14.36
N ARG A 262 -8.51 31.78 13.77
CA ARG A 262 -8.82 31.77 12.34
C ARG A 262 -7.61 32.14 11.45
N TYR A 263 -6.70 32.97 11.95
CA TYR A 263 -5.57 33.53 11.19
C TYR A 263 -4.21 32.91 11.56
N GLU A 264 -4.13 32.08 12.59
CA GLU A 264 -2.86 31.46 13.02
C GLU A 264 -2.65 30.10 12.34
N ILE A 265 -1.62 30.04 11.50
CA ILE A 265 -1.16 28.82 10.83
C ILE A 265 -0.24 28.09 11.79
N PHE A 266 -0.81 27.24 12.63
CA PHE A 266 -0.02 26.33 13.45
C PHE A 266 0.49 25.16 12.60
N SER A 267 1.71 25.30 12.10
CA SER A 267 2.43 24.24 11.41
C SER A 267 3.55 23.62 12.25
N GLN A 268 3.66 24.00 13.52
CA GLN A 268 4.59 23.40 14.46
C GLN A 268 4.03 22.03 14.87
N CYS A 269 4.58 20.97 14.28
CA CYS A 269 4.26 19.61 14.69
C CYS A 269 4.89 19.36 16.06
N LYS A 270 4.07 18.93 17.04
CA LYS A 270 4.57 18.49 18.35
C LYS A 270 5.63 17.41 18.12
N ALA A 271 6.83 17.60 18.67
CA ALA A 271 7.84 16.56 18.64
C ALA A 271 7.23 15.29 19.28
N PRO A 272 7.39 14.11 18.66
CA PRO A 272 6.83 12.90 19.24
C PRO A 272 7.48 12.68 20.62
N ALA A 273 6.65 12.51 21.65
CA ALA A 273 7.11 12.30 23.03
C ALA A 273 8.00 11.05 23.19
N THR A 274 8.02 10.15 22.19
CA THR A 274 8.82 8.91 22.21
C THR A 274 9.43 8.56 20.86
N SER A 275 10.58 7.89 20.91
CA SER A 275 11.26 7.30 19.76
C SER A 275 10.60 5.98 19.35
N LYS A 276 10.44 5.75 18.03
CA LYS A 276 9.92 4.49 17.47
C LYS A 276 10.72 3.27 17.95
N HIS A 277 12.02 3.42 18.17
CA HIS A 277 12.92 2.35 18.62
C HIS A 277 12.74 2.00 20.11
N ALA A 278 12.16 2.90 20.89
CA ALA A 278 11.82 2.63 22.28
C ALA A 278 10.64 1.64 22.34
N LEU A 279 9.59 1.88 21.55
CA LEU A 279 8.33 1.13 21.60
C LEU A 279 8.31 -0.16 20.76
N LEU A 280 9.05 -0.21 19.66
CA LEU A 280 8.97 -1.29 18.67
C LEU A 280 10.30 -2.03 18.50
N HIS A 281 10.24 -3.33 18.26
CA HIS A 281 11.37 -4.08 17.71
C HIS A 281 11.66 -3.64 16.26
N PRO A 282 12.92 -3.37 15.89
CA PRO A 282 13.25 -2.78 14.59
C PRO A 282 12.94 -3.71 13.40
N LEU A 283 13.14 -5.02 13.57
CA LEU A 283 12.97 -6.01 12.51
C LEU A 283 11.52 -6.52 12.40
N THR A 284 10.89 -6.86 13.53
CA THR A 284 9.55 -7.46 13.56
C THR A 284 8.42 -6.41 13.67
N LEU A 285 8.76 -5.14 13.93
CA LEU A 285 7.85 -4.04 14.29
C LEU A 285 6.89 -4.35 15.44
N GLN A 286 7.03 -5.47 16.15
CA GLN A 286 6.18 -5.80 17.28
C GLN A 286 6.38 -4.78 18.40
N PHE A 287 5.31 -4.44 19.11
CA PHE A 287 5.44 -3.68 20.34
C PHE A 287 6.20 -4.54 21.36
N LYS A 288 7.15 -3.94 22.08
CA LYS A 288 7.88 -4.63 23.14
C LYS A 288 6.96 -5.07 24.28
N HIS A 289 5.94 -4.24 24.58
CA HIS A 289 4.94 -4.56 25.57
C HIS A 289 3.89 -5.55 25.01
N PRO A 290 3.72 -6.74 25.61
CA PRO A 290 2.91 -7.82 25.05
C PRO A 290 1.41 -7.49 24.99
N ALA A 291 0.85 -6.83 26.01
CA ALA A 291 -0.56 -6.43 26.02
C ALA A 291 -0.89 -5.44 24.88
N ILE A 292 0.02 -4.50 24.61
CA ILE A 292 -0.14 -3.53 23.52
C ILE A 292 -0.09 -4.24 22.16
N GLU A 293 0.85 -5.19 21.98
CA GLU A 293 0.93 -5.99 20.76
C GLU A 293 -0.34 -6.83 20.55
N ALA A 294 -0.86 -7.48 21.60
CA ALA A 294 -2.06 -8.30 21.52
C ALA A 294 -3.27 -7.48 21.04
N THR A 295 -3.47 -6.30 21.63
CA THR A 295 -4.58 -5.41 21.27
C THR A 295 -4.45 -4.84 19.86
N PHE A 296 -3.23 -4.45 19.46
CA PHE A 296 -2.96 -4.04 18.08
C PHE A 296 -3.24 -5.18 17.11
N TYR A 297 -2.72 -6.38 17.37
CA TYR A 297 -2.86 -7.56 16.52
C TYR A 297 -4.32 -7.93 16.26
N ARG A 298 -5.19 -7.77 17.26
CA ARG A 298 -6.61 -8.10 17.12
C ARG A 298 -7.36 -7.15 16.19
N HIS A 299 -6.99 -5.87 16.14
CA HIS A 299 -7.78 -4.83 15.46
C HIS A 299 -7.09 -4.16 14.27
N TRP A 300 -5.81 -4.43 14.01
CA TRP A 300 -4.99 -3.68 13.05
C TRP A 300 -5.59 -3.58 11.63
N TYR A 301 -6.25 -4.63 11.14
CA TYR A 301 -6.83 -4.68 9.80
C TYR A 301 -8.17 -3.91 9.69
N LEU A 302 -8.77 -3.56 10.83
CA LEU A 302 -10.01 -2.78 10.95
C LEU A 302 -9.73 -1.29 11.18
N LEU A 303 -8.54 -0.92 11.67
CA LEU A 303 -8.14 0.46 11.97
C LEU A 303 -8.35 1.44 10.81
N ASP A 304 -8.30 0.98 9.57
CA ASP A 304 -8.48 1.85 8.40
C ASP A 304 -9.94 2.11 8.05
N GLY A 305 -10.83 1.15 8.32
CA GLY A 305 -12.26 1.27 8.09
C GLY A 305 -12.95 2.08 9.20
N SER A 306 -12.47 1.95 10.43
CA SER A 306 -13.03 2.56 11.63
C SER A 306 -11.95 3.18 12.54
N PRO A 307 -11.21 4.19 12.06
CA PRO A 307 -10.02 4.74 12.72
C PRO A 307 -10.27 5.35 14.09
N PHE A 308 -11.50 5.75 14.41
CA PHE A 308 -11.85 6.39 15.67
C PHE A 308 -12.89 5.60 16.48
N GLU A 309 -13.35 4.45 15.99
CA GLU A 309 -14.18 3.57 16.82
C GLU A 309 -13.32 2.92 17.90
N PRO A 310 -13.80 2.82 19.16
CA PRO A 310 -13.08 2.16 20.25
C PRO A 310 -12.58 0.79 19.82
N LEU A 311 -11.36 0.47 20.22
CA LEU A 311 -10.74 -0.82 19.89
C LEU A 311 -11.55 -1.97 20.50
N ASP A 312 -12.19 -1.74 21.64
CA ASP A 312 -13.03 -2.75 22.31
C ASP A 312 -14.39 -2.94 21.65
N ASN A 313 -14.72 -2.18 20.59
CA ASN A 313 -15.98 -2.35 19.88
C ASN A 313 -15.97 -3.66 19.07
N ARG A 314 -16.38 -4.75 19.74
CA ARG A 314 -16.41 -6.11 19.19
C ARG A 314 -17.30 -6.23 17.95
N ARG A 315 -18.25 -5.29 17.74
CA ARG A 315 -19.09 -5.16 16.53
C ARG A 315 -18.29 -5.01 15.25
N LEU A 316 -17.07 -4.47 15.32
CA LEU A 316 -16.20 -4.27 14.16
C LEU A 316 -15.85 -5.60 13.45
N HIS A 317 -15.83 -6.71 14.18
CA HIS A 317 -15.50 -8.03 13.64
C HIS A 317 -16.62 -8.66 12.81
N LYS A 318 -17.88 -8.25 13.02
CA LYS A 318 -19.06 -8.80 12.30
C LYS A 318 -18.95 -8.68 10.78
N HIS A 319 -18.34 -7.58 10.30
CA HIS A 319 -18.16 -7.29 8.88
C HIS A 319 -16.69 -7.29 8.46
N ALA A 320 -15.83 -8.00 9.19
CA ALA A 320 -14.40 -8.08 8.96
C ALA A 320 -14.02 -8.47 7.51
N PHE A 321 -14.80 -9.36 6.87
CA PHE A 321 -14.59 -9.81 5.49
C PHE A 321 -14.63 -8.66 4.45
N HIS A 322 -15.31 -7.55 4.76
CA HIS A 322 -15.29 -6.37 3.88
C HIS A 322 -13.91 -5.73 3.74
N ALA A 323 -12.99 -6.00 4.68
CA ALA A 323 -11.64 -5.44 4.65
C ALA A 323 -10.81 -5.96 3.47
N ILE A 324 -11.10 -7.17 2.97
CA ILE A 324 -10.33 -7.83 1.89
C ILE A 324 -11.13 -8.03 0.59
N ARG A 325 -12.45 -7.77 0.59
CA ARG A 325 -13.35 -8.07 -0.55
C ARG A 325 -12.86 -7.55 -1.91
N TYR A 326 -12.36 -6.32 -1.95
CA TYR A 326 -11.92 -5.69 -3.19
C TYR A 326 -10.60 -6.30 -3.69
N ALA A 327 -9.74 -6.75 -2.77
CA ALA A 327 -8.52 -7.46 -3.14
C ALA A 327 -8.84 -8.84 -3.72
N VAL A 328 -9.79 -9.57 -3.12
CA VAL A 328 -10.25 -10.88 -3.62
C VAL A 328 -10.91 -10.75 -4.99
N GLN A 329 -11.79 -9.76 -5.17
CA GLN A 329 -12.42 -9.47 -6.46
C GLN A 329 -11.40 -9.04 -7.52
N SER A 330 -10.42 -8.21 -7.15
CA SER A 330 -9.32 -7.81 -8.05
C SER A 330 -8.51 -9.03 -8.52
N VAL A 331 -8.18 -9.99 -7.63
CA VAL A 331 -7.50 -11.23 -8.04
C VAL A 331 -8.34 -12.04 -9.03
N LEU A 332 -9.65 -12.16 -8.81
CA LEU A 332 -10.55 -12.83 -9.77
C LEU A 332 -10.43 -12.20 -11.16
N PHE A 333 -10.56 -10.87 -11.26
CA PHE A 333 -10.53 -10.20 -12.55
C PHE A 333 -9.14 -10.25 -13.20
N GLN A 334 -8.06 -10.18 -12.41
CA GLN A 334 -6.70 -10.33 -12.92
C GLN A 334 -6.44 -11.74 -13.46
N GLN A 335 -6.89 -12.78 -12.76
CA GLN A 335 -6.75 -14.16 -13.21
C GLN A 335 -7.64 -14.46 -14.42
N LEU A 336 -8.82 -13.85 -14.49
CA LEU A 336 -9.71 -13.93 -15.65
C LEU A 336 -9.12 -13.21 -16.87
N LEU A 337 -8.53 -12.03 -16.69
CA LEU A 337 -7.83 -11.29 -17.75
C LEU A 337 -6.72 -12.15 -18.37
N LEU A 338 -5.88 -12.75 -17.53
CA LEU A 338 -4.82 -13.65 -17.99
C LEU A 338 -5.41 -14.88 -18.71
N ALA A 339 -6.53 -15.44 -18.23
CA ALA A 339 -7.18 -16.58 -18.90
C ALA A 339 -7.72 -16.21 -20.29
N ILE A 340 -8.30 -15.02 -20.44
CA ILE A 340 -8.77 -14.50 -21.72
C ILE A 340 -7.60 -14.26 -22.67
N GLN A 341 -6.51 -13.69 -22.16
CA GLN A 341 -5.29 -13.46 -22.93
C GLN A 341 -4.68 -14.76 -23.46
N ASP A 342 -4.65 -15.82 -22.65
CA ASP A 342 -4.19 -17.15 -23.07
C ASP A 342 -5.10 -17.77 -24.13
N ARG A 343 -6.41 -17.48 -24.08
CA ARG A 343 -7.38 -17.97 -25.08
C ARG A 343 -7.29 -17.20 -26.40
N GLN A 344 -7.13 -15.89 -26.35
CA GLN A 344 -6.92 -15.04 -27.54
C GLN A 344 -5.66 -15.48 -28.28
N SER A 345 -4.60 -15.70 -27.51
CA SER A 345 -3.34 -16.29 -27.95
C SER A 345 -3.51 -17.59 -28.75
N PHE A 346 -4.38 -18.49 -28.29
CA PHE A 346 -4.70 -19.74 -28.98
C PHE A 346 -5.42 -19.50 -30.31
N LEU A 347 -6.47 -18.69 -30.32
CA LEU A 347 -7.30 -18.47 -31.53
C LEU A 347 -6.57 -17.73 -32.65
N SER A 348 -5.74 -16.75 -32.29
CA SER A 348 -4.90 -16.03 -33.27
C SER A 348 -3.81 -16.91 -33.90
N SER A 349 -3.43 -18.01 -33.23
CA SER A 349 -2.50 -18.99 -33.81
C SER A 349 -3.18 -19.89 -34.86
N GLU A 350 -4.47 -20.20 -34.70
CA GLU A 350 -5.23 -21.10 -35.58
C GLU A 350 -5.50 -20.47 -36.96
N HIS A 351 -5.71 -19.15 -37.01
CA HIS A 351 -6.01 -18.40 -38.24
C HIS A 351 -4.75 -17.93 -39.01
N ALA A 352 -3.55 -18.15 -38.45
CA ALA A 352 -2.31 -17.68 -39.05
C ALA A 352 -1.68 -18.72 -40.00
N HIS A 353 -2.03 -18.67 -41.29
CA HIS A 353 -1.31 -19.37 -42.37
C HIS A 353 0.11 -18.80 -42.65
N SER A 354 0.52 -17.73 -41.96
CA SER A 354 1.80 -17.06 -42.13
C SER A 354 2.77 -17.43 -41.00
N LYS A 355 4.00 -17.83 -41.36
CA LYS A 355 5.12 -18.18 -40.43
C LYS A 355 5.43 -17.12 -39.37
N THR A 356 4.90 -15.90 -39.50
CA THR A 356 5.23 -14.73 -38.67
C THR A 356 4.41 -14.59 -37.38
N SER A 357 3.32 -15.34 -37.19
CA SER A 357 2.38 -15.21 -36.04
C SER A 357 2.56 -16.24 -34.90
N ARG A 358 3.67 -16.99 -34.88
CA ARG A 358 3.99 -17.99 -33.82
C ARG A 358 4.47 -17.35 -32.50
N ARG A 359 3.71 -16.43 -31.90
CA ARG A 359 4.18 -15.59 -30.77
C ARG A 359 3.47 -15.80 -29.42
N TYR A 360 2.44 -16.65 -29.36
CA TYR A 360 1.61 -16.81 -28.15
C TYR A 360 1.36 -18.27 -27.72
N LEU A 361 1.03 -18.49 -26.43
CA LEU A 361 1.11 -19.73 -25.60
C LEU A 361 0.82 -21.07 -26.29
N MET A 362 0.05 -21.06 -27.37
CA MET A 362 -0.41 -22.24 -28.06
C MET A 362 -0.05 -22.12 -29.53
N VAL A 363 0.84 -23.01 -29.98
CA VAL A 363 1.12 -23.27 -31.40
C VAL A 363 -0.02 -24.15 -31.94
N PRO A 364 -0.35 -24.12 -33.25
CA PRO A 364 -1.51 -24.85 -33.78
C PRO A 364 -1.48 -26.37 -33.48
N ASP A 365 -0.30 -26.92 -33.21
CA ASP A 365 -0.07 -28.34 -32.92
C ASP A 365 0.08 -28.66 -31.41
N THR A 366 -0.14 -27.69 -30.52
CA THR A 366 -0.10 -27.96 -29.07
C THR A 366 -1.41 -28.54 -28.56
N PRO A 367 -1.38 -29.62 -27.75
CA PRO A 367 -2.59 -30.18 -27.17
C PRO A 367 -3.28 -29.14 -26.27
N LEU A 368 -4.61 -29.16 -26.16
CA LEU A 368 -5.39 -28.22 -25.33
C LEU A 368 -5.14 -28.35 -23.82
N TRP A 369 -4.53 -29.45 -23.38
CA TRP A 369 -4.36 -29.76 -21.95
C TRP A 369 -3.61 -28.67 -21.15
N PRO A 370 -2.55 -28.00 -21.63
CA PRO A 370 -1.82 -27.02 -20.83
C PRO A 370 -2.62 -25.74 -20.60
N TYR A 371 -3.47 -25.36 -21.54
CA TYR A 371 -4.44 -24.27 -21.34
C TYR A 371 -5.40 -24.63 -20.20
N HIS A 372 -5.96 -25.84 -20.23
CA HIS A 372 -6.85 -26.30 -19.17
C HIS A 372 -6.14 -26.45 -17.82
N ALA A 373 -4.88 -26.90 -17.81
CA ALA A 373 -4.08 -26.98 -16.59
C ALA A 373 -3.77 -25.59 -16.01
N ALA A 374 -3.37 -24.63 -16.83
CA ALA A 374 -3.15 -23.25 -16.42
C ALA A 374 -4.45 -22.61 -15.90
N LEU A 375 -5.57 -22.81 -16.60
CA LEU A 375 -6.89 -22.34 -16.17
C LEU A 375 -7.30 -22.95 -14.83
N ALA A 376 -7.11 -24.26 -14.66
CA ALA A 376 -7.40 -24.96 -13.41
C ALA A 376 -6.58 -24.37 -12.25
N LEU A 377 -5.27 -24.22 -12.43
CA LEU A 377 -4.37 -23.62 -11.45
C LEU A 377 -4.81 -22.20 -11.03
N ARG A 378 -5.23 -21.37 -11.99
CA ARG A 378 -5.74 -20.02 -11.70
C ARG A 378 -7.06 -20.05 -10.96
N MET A 379 -8.01 -20.88 -11.38
CA MET A 379 -9.32 -20.99 -10.73
C MET A 379 -9.21 -21.56 -9.31
N THR A 380 -8.27 -22.47 -9.05
CA THR A 380 -7.95 -22.93 -7.70
C THR A 380 -7.44 -21.80 -6.81
N VAL A 381 -6.55 -20.93 -7.33
CA VAL A 381 -6.08 -19.75 -6.60
C VAL A 381 -7.25 -18.80 -6.29
N VAL A 382 -8.10 -18.50 -7.26
CA VAL A 382 -9.29 -17.65 -7.08
C VAL A 382 -10.22 -18.24 -6.02
N ALA A 383 -10.52 -19.55 -6.11
CA ALA A 383 -11.36 -20.25 -5.15
C ALA A 383 -10.77 -20.18 -3.73
N ALA A 384 -9.45 -20.29 -3.59
CA ALA A 384 -8.78 -20.18 -2.30
C ALA A 384 -8.95 -18.78 -1.67
N TYR A 385 -8.84 -17.70 -2.46
CA TYR A 385 -9.09 -16.34 -1.98
C TYR A 385 -10.54 -16.10 -1.55
N PHE A 386 -11.52 -16.59 -2.31
CA PHE A 386 -12.92 -16.55 -1.90
C PHE A 386 -13.17 -17.40 -0.65
N GLY A 387 -12.52 -18.56 -0.54
CA GLY A 387 -12.52 -19.40 0.66
C GLY A 387 -12.00 -18.66 1.89
N ALA A 388 -10.92 -17.89 1.77
CA ALA A 388 -10.43 -17.03 2.85
C ALA A 388 -11.42 -15.92 3.22
N GLN A 389 -12.08 -15.30 2.24
CA GLN A 389 -13.13 -14.30 2.51
C GLN A 389 -14.32 -14.90 3.27
N ALA A 390 -14.77 -16.10 2.87
CA ALA A 390 -15.84 -16.83 3.55
C ALA A 390 -15.43 -17.25 4.96
N CYS A 391 -14.20 -17.72 5.14
CA CYS A 391 -13.64 -18.08 6.45
C CYS A 391 -13.58 -16.85 7.38
N MET A 392 -13.11 -15.71 6.88
CA MET A 392 -13.08 -14.45 7.63
C MET A 392 -14.48 -13.97 8.04
N HIS A 393 -15.49 -14.19 7.18
CA HIS A 393 -16.89 -13.89 7.51
C HIS A 393 -17.39 -14.78 8.65
N ARG A 394 -17.22 -16.11 8.54
CA ARG A 394 -17.67 -17.07 9.56
C ARG A 394 -16.98 -16.84 10.89
N LEU A 395 -15.64 -16.76 10.90
CA LEU A 395 -14.85 -16.56 12.11
C LEU A 395 -15.11 -15.19 12.74
N GLY A 396 -15.21 -14.12 11.95
CA GLY A 396 -15.51 -12.78 12.46
C GLY A 396 -16.92 -12.65 13.05
N ARG A 397 -17.90 -13.38 12.48
CA ARG A 397 -19.26 -13.44 13.01
C ARG A 397 -19.35 -14.26 14.29
N ALA A 398 -18.75 -15.45 14.31
CA ALA A 398 -18.65 -16.27 15.52
C ALA A 398 -17.99 -15.48 16.65
N TYR A 399 -16.89 -14.78 16.35
CA TYR A 399 -16.22 -13.89 17.28
C TYR A 399 -17.16 -12.85 17.91
N TYR A 400 -17.97 -12.19 17.07
CA TYR A 400 -18.95 -11.20 17.49
C TYR A 400 -20.08 -11.80 18.35
N GLU A 401 -20.61 -12.96 17.96
CA GLU A 401 -21.73 -13.62 18.64
C GLU A 401 -21.30 -14.15 20.02
N THR A 402 -20.16 -14.86 20.12
CA THR A 402 -19.62 -15.32 21.40
C THR A 402 -19.32 -14.15 22.33
N SER A 403 -18.75 -13.07 21.78
CA SER A 403 -18.46 -11.84 22.49
C SER A 403 -19.68 -11.08 23.01
N ALA A 404 -20.84 -11.23 22.35
CA ALA A 404 -22.10 -10.61 22.76
C ALA A 404 -22.77 -11.41 23.88
N LEU A 405 -22.52 -12.72 23.95
CA LEU A 405 -22.98 -13.62 25.02
C LEU A 405 -22.14 -13.49 26.31
N THR A 406 -20.83 -13.19 26.20
CA THR A 406 -19.88 -13.02 27.33
C THR A 406 -19.99 -11.68 28.08
N GLY A 407 -21.13 -10.98 27.99
CA GLY A 407 -21.42 -9.83 28.86
C GLY A 407 -21.69 -10.19 30.33
N SER A 408 -21.70 -11.49 30.66
CA SER A 408 -21.88 -12.03 32.02
C SER A 408 -20.62 -12.79 32.47
N PRO A 409 -20.03 -12.46 33.64
CA PRO A 409 -18.71 -12.95 34.07
C PRO A 409 -18.62 -14.45 34.37
N ALA A 410 -19.75 -15.17 34.48
CA ALA A 410 -19.79 -16.58 34.90
C ALA A 410 -19.46 -17.60 33.79
N LEU A 411 -19.49 -17.22 32.51
CA LEU A 411 -19.25 -18.14 31.37
C LEU A 411 -17.83 -18.04 30.78
N LEU A 412 -16.93 -17.34 31.48
CA LEU A 412 -15.53 -17.16 31.06
C LEU A 412 -14.70 -18.46 31.12
N GLU A 413 -15.18 -19.49 31.84
CA GLU A 413 -14.50 -20.79 31.97
C GLU A 413 -14.76 -21.75 30.79
N ASP A 414 -15.90 -21.67 30.11
CA ASP A 414 -16.34 -22.73 29.18
C ASP A 414 -15.90 -22.55 27.71
N ALA A 415 -15.37 -21.39 27.30
CA ALA A 415 -14.95 -21.15 25.91
C ALA A 415 -13.66 -20.31 25.78
N PRO A 416 -12.51 -20.80 26.28
CA PRO A 416 -11.23 -20.08 26.27
C PRO A 416 -10.70 -19.75 24.86
N ALA A 417 -11.09 -20.52 23.84
CA ALA A 417 -10.52 -20.49 22.48
C ALA A 417 -10.60 -19.16 21.71
N LEU A 418 -11.40 -18.18 22.15
CA LEU A 418 -11.59 -16.89 21.47
C LEU A 418 -11.11 -15.66 22.27
N LEU A 419 -10.81 -15.81 23.55
CA LEU A 419 -10.21 -14.78 24.42
C LEU A 419 -8.71 -15.00 24.65
N GLU A 420 -8.15 -16.09 24.11
CA GLU A 420 -6.76 -16.51 24.27
C GLU A 420 -5.72 -15.45 23.85
N ALA A 421 -4.69 -15.32 24.68
CA ALA A 421 -3.48 -14.56 24.40
C ALA A 421 -2.84 -14.99 23.05
N PRO A 422 -2.13 -14.09 22.34
CA PRO A 422 -1.35 -14.49 21.17
C PRO A 422 -0.41 -15.63 21.56
N PRO A 423 -0.41 -16.77 20.83
CA PRO A 423 -0.60 -16.85 19.38
C PRO A 423 -1.95 -17.37 18.85
N ARG A 424 -2.98 -17.61 19.68
CA ARG A 424 -4.12 -18.46 19.27
C ARG A 424 -5.40 -17.76 18.77
N THR A 425 -5.37 -16.46 18.44
CA THR A 425 -6.55 -15.74 17.93
C THR A 425 -6.97 -16.15 16.51
N TYR A 426 -8.25 -16.01 16.16
CA TYR A 426 -8.73 -16.28 14.79
C TYR A 426 -8.04 -15.39 13.74
N VAL A 427 -7.64 -14.17 14.11
CA VAL A 427 -6.89 -13.26 13.24
C VAL A 427 -5.54 -13.87 12.88
N HIS A 428 -4.88 -14.55 13.83
CA HIS A 428 -3.63 -15.26 13.58
C HIS A 428 -3.81 -16.40 12.57
N ARG A 429 -4.84 -17.23 12.75
CA ARG A 429 -5.19 -18.28 11.78
C ARG A 429 -5.48 -17.71 10.39
N MET A 430 -6.16 -16.55 10.32
CA MET A 430 -6.39 -15.87 9.05
C MET A 430 -5.11 -15.34 8.40
N GLN A 431 -4.12 -14.90 9.17
CA GLN A 431 -2.81 -14.51 8.63
C GLN A 431 -2.06 -15.72 8.06
N GLN A 432 -2.07 -16.86 8.77
CA GLN A 432 -1.47 -18.11 8.29
C GLN A 432 -2.16 -18.61 7.01
N LEU A 433 -3.50 -18.65 6.99
CA LEU A 433 -4.28 -19.04 5.81
C LEU A 433 -3.95 -18.13 4.62
N SER A 434 -3.96 -16.81 4.82
CA SER A 434 -3.63 -15.85 3.75
C SER A 434 -2.20 -16.05 3.24
N THR A 435 -1.25 -16.37 4.12
CA THR A 435 0.14 -16.67 3.75
C THR A 435 0.23 -17.93 2.90
N GLY A 436 -0.49 -19.00 3.28
CA GLY A 436 -0.54 -20.24 2.49
C GLY A 436 -1.17 -20.04 1.11
N ILE A 437 -2.23 -19.23 1.01
CA ILE A 437 -2.86 -18.91 -0.28
C ILE A 437 -1.91 -18.11 -1.17
N VAL A 438 -1.22 -17.12 -0.60
CA VAL A 438 -0.21 -16.33 -1.32
C VAL A 438 0.94 -17.21 -1.80
N PHE A 439 1.43 -18.11 -0.96
CA PHE A 439 2.45 -19.09 -1.33
C PHE A 439 1.99 -19.94 -2.52
N GLY A 440 0.78 -20.50 -2.46
CA GLY A 440 0.19 -21.25 -3.58
C GLY A 440 -0.02 -20.41 -4.84
N HIS A 441 -0.40 -19.14 -4.70
CA HIS A 441 -0.54 -18.22 -5.84
C HIS A 441 0.79 -17.95 -6.56
N VAL A 442 1.86 -17.67 -5.80
CA VAL A 442 3.20 -17.45 -6.37
C VAL A 442 3.71 -18.72 -7.07
N LEU A 443 3.56 -19.89 -6.44
CA LEU A 443 3.97 -21.15 -7.05
C LEU A 443 3.14 -21.50 -8.29
N SER A 444 1.84 -21.24 -8.28
CA SER A 444 0.97 -21.42 -9.44
C SER A 444 1.44 -20.61 -10.65
N MET A 445 1.72 -19.31 -10.44
CA MET A 445 2.28 -18.45 -11.50
C MET A 445 3.68 -18.89 -11.93
N GLY A 446 4.52 -19.33 -10.99
CA GLY A 446 5.84 -19.87 -11.27
C GLY A 446 5.81 -21.16 -12.10
N SER A 447 4.89 -22.08 -11.80
CA SER A 447 4.68 -23.31 -12.56
C SER A 447 4.22 -23.04 -13.99
N ILE A 448 3.31 -22.08 -14.18
CA ILE A 448 2.87 -21.66 -15.53
C ILE A 448 4.07 -21.10 -16.32
N LEU A 449 4.89 -20.25 -15.71
CA LEU A 449 6.09 -19.71 -16.34
C LEU A 449 7.11 -20.81 -16.72
N LEU A 450 7.40 -21.72 -15.79
CA LEU A 450 8.34 -22.82 -16.04
C LEU A 450 7.83 -23.73 -17.14
N PHE A 451 6.53 -24.02 -17.17
CA PHE A 451 5.90 -24.75 -18.27
C PHE A 451 6.11 -24.04 -19.62
N CYS A 452 5.94 -22.71 -19.67
CA CYS A 452 6.19 -21.91 -20.89
C CYS A 452 7.66 -21.88 -21.29
N THR A 453 8.57 -22.00 -20.34
CA THR A 453 10.02 -21.96 -20.59
C THR A 453 10.53 -23.33 -21.07
N LEU A 454 9.91 -24.41 -20.59
CA LEU A 454 10.26 -25.79 -20.91
C LEU A 454 9.65 -26.33 -22.20
N SER A 455 8.43 -25.91 -22.52
CA SER A 455 7.86 -26.25 -23.82
C SER A 455 8.81 -25.66 -24.88
N SER A 456 9.26 -26.46 -25.85
CA SER A 456 10.25 -26.10 -26.89
C SER A 456 9.83 -24.95 -27.82
N ILE A 457 8.85 -24.16 -27.38
CA ILE A 457 8.27 -22.98 -27.97
C ILE A 457 8.69 -21.81 -27.05
N ALA A 458 10.00 -21.56 -26.94
CA ALA A 458 10.52 -20.41 -26.21
C ALA A 458 10.04 -19.13 -26.91
N GLN A 459 8.89 -18.60 -26.47
CA GLN A 459 8.27 -17.46 -27.13
C GLN A 459 8.82 -16.17 -26.54
N PRO A 460 9.44 -15.32 -27.37
CA PRO A 460 10.13 -14.13 -26.91
C PRO A 460 9.22 -13.13 -26.17
N VAL A 461 7.92 -13.11 -26.46
CA VAL A 461 6.96 -12.13 -25.91
C VAL A 461 6.19 -12.68 -24.72
N ALA A 462 5.83 -13.97 -24.75
CA ALA A 462 4.93 -14.57 -23.76
C ALA A 462 5.63 -14.85 -22.42
N ALA A 463 6.85 -15.41 -22.43
CA ALA A 463 7.57 -15.74 -21.20
C ALA A 463 7.83 -14.50 -20.30
N PRO A 464 8.26 -13.33 -20.82
CA PRO A 464 8.36 -12.11 -20.03
C PRO A 464 7.03 -11.64 -19.43
N CYS A 465 5.90 -11.87 -20.11
CA CYS A 465 4.58 -11.49 -19.59
C CYS A 465 4.12 -12.39 -18.43
N TYR A 466 4.34 -13.70 -18.49
CA TYR A 466 4.10 -14.57 -17.34
C TYR A 466 5.06 -14.28 -16.19
N TYR A 467 6.29 -13.91 -16.52
CA TYR A 467 7.25 -13.50 -15.50
C TYR A 467 6.81 -12.21 -14.80
N LEU A 468 6.30 -11.23 -15.54
CA LEU A 468 5.63 -10.05 -14.97
C LEU A 468 4.47 -10.44 -14.05
N GLY A 469 3.66 -11.43 -14.46
CA GLY A 469 2.59 -12.02 -13.65
C GLY A 469 3.10 -12.61 -12.33
N LEU A 470 4.20 -13.36 -12.37
CA LEU A 470 4.88 -13.90 -11.18
C LEU A 470 5.38 -12.78 -10.25
N LEU A 471 6.07 -11.77 -10.80
CA LEU A 471 6.55 -10.63 -10.03
C LEU A 471 5.38 -9.86 -9.37
N ASN A 472 4.27 -9.70 -10.09
CA ASN A 472 3.07 -9.07 -9.54
C ASN A 472 2.40 -9.94 -8.45
N ALA A 473 2.39 -11.26 -8.59
CA ALA A 473 1.91 -12.19 -7.57
C ALA A 473 2.75 -12.13 -6.29
N ILE A 474 4.08 -11.99 -6.41
CA ILE A 474 4.98 -11.76 -5.28
C ILE A 474 4.67 -10.43 -4.59
N LEU A 475 4.43 -9.35 -5.35
CA LEU A 475 4.13 -8.03 -4.78
C LEU A 475 2.73 -7.92 -4.16
N PHE A 476 1.77 -8.71 -4.65
CA PHE A 476 0.38 -8.67 -4.21
C PHE A 476 0.17 -8.67 -2.68
N PRO A 477 0.72 -9.62 -1.90
CA PRO A 477 0.60 -9.62 -0.43
C PRO A 477 1.28 -8.44 0.26
N HIS A 478 2.27 -7.82 -0.38
CA HIS A 478 2.99 -6.66 0.16
C HIS A 478 2.23 -5.34 -0.05
N ARG A 479 1.20 -5.33 -0.90
CA ARG A 479 0.29 -4.20 -1.08
C ARG A 479 -0.85 -4.28 -0.05
N SER A 480 -1.28 -3.15 0.51
CA SER A 480 -2.34 -3.05 1.55
C SER A 480 -3.69 -3.72 1.26
N GLY A 481 -3.93 -4.27 0.06
CA GLY A 481 -5.15 -4.94 -0.38
C GLY A 481 -5.59 -6.08 0.53
N LEU A 482 -4.74 -7.10 0.63
CA LEU A 482 -5.07 -8.38 1.28
C LEU A 482 -5.00 -8.33 2.82
N ARG A 483 -4.49 -7.23 3.40
CA ARG A 483 -4.34 -7.06 4.86
C ARG A 483 -3.56 -8.23 5.50
N VAL A 484 -2.40 -8.54 4.93
CA VAL A 484 -1.41 -9.45 5.54
C VAL A 484 -0.33 -8.64 6.24
N ARG A 485 0.07 -9.02 7.45
CA ARG A 485 1.15 -8.35 8.17
C ARG A 485 2.48 -8.58 7.46
N PHE A 486 3.41 -7.64 7.59
CA PHE A 486 4.63 -7.70 6.79
C PHE A 486 5.47 -8.96 7.09
N VAL A 487 5.51 -9.44 8.35
CA VAL A 487 6.26 -10.66 8.71
C VAL A 487 5.73 -11.87 7.98
N TYR A 488 4.41 -12.05 7.95
CA TYR A 488 3.75 -13.16 7.27
C TYR A 488 3.88 -13.06 5.74
N ALA A 489 3.64 -11.87 5.18
CA ALA A 489 3.82 -11.62 3.74
C ALA A 489 5.26 -11.91 3.30
N THR A 490 6.24 -11.46 4.08
CA THR A 490 7.66 -11.69 3.82
C THR A 490 8.03 -13.15 3.93
N ALA A 491 7.65 -13.82 5.02
CA ALA A 491 7.97 -15.24 5.21
C ALA A 491 7.37 -16.12 4.10
N GLY A 492 6.10 -15.89 3.74
CA GLY A 492 5.43 -16.65 2.68
C GLY A 492 6.04 -16.44 1.29
N THR A 493 6.35 -15.19 0.93
CA THR A 493 6.93 -14.88 -0.39
C THR A 493 8.39 -15.30 -0.51
N VAL A 494 9.19 -15.17 0.56
CA VAL A 494 10.57 -15.69 0.60
C VAL A 494 10.57 -17.21 0.48
N ALA A 495 9.71 -17.90 1.23
CA ALA A 495 9.60 -19.36 1.11
C ALA A 495 9.18 -19.79 -0.30
N ALA A 496 8.19 -19.13 -0.90
CA ALA A 496 7.75 -19.42 -2.27
C ALA A 496 8.87 -19.14 -3.29
N ALA A 497 9.63 -18.06 -3.11
CA ALA A 497 10.75 -17.71 -3.98
C ALA A 497 11.90 -18.70 -3.89
N VAL A 498 12.25 -19.18 -2.67
CA VAL A 498 13.27 -20.22 -2.49
C VAL A 498 12.86 -21.50 -3.21
N VAL A 499 11.60 -21.93 -3.06
CA VAL A 499 11.07 -23.10 -3.79
C VAL A 499 11.11 -22.88 -5.29
N PHE A 500 10.64 -21.73 -5.77
CA PHE A 500 10.64 -21.40 -7.20
C PHE A 500 12.05 -21.38 -7.80
N VAL A 501 13.02 -20.71 -7.16
CA VAL A 501 14.40 -20.66 -7.62
C VAL A 501 15.04 -22.05 -7.56
N GLY A 502 14.78 -22.82 -6.50
CA GLY A 502 15.24 -24.21 -6.39
C GLY A 502 14.74 -25.08 -7.54
N VAL A 503 13.44 -25.03 -7.85
CA VAL A 503 12.88 -25.75 -9.02
C VAL A 503 13.48 -25.22 -10.32
N CYS A 504 13.65 -23.90 -10.47
CA CYS A 504 14.25 -23.28 -11.64
C CYS A 504 15.70 -23.76 -11.88
N THR A 505 16.49 -24.03 -10.83
CA THR A 505 17.85 -24.57 -10.99
C THR A 505 17.90 -25.95 -11.63
N VAL A 506 16.88 -26.78 -11.39
CA VAL A 506 16.78 -28.12 -11.96
C VAL A 506 16.17 -28.06 -13.36
N VAL A 507 15.15 -27.21 -13.53
CA VAL A 507 14.25 -27.24 -14.69
C VAL A 507 14.71 -26.30 -15.82
N ALA A 508 15.23 -25.11 -15.48
CA ALA A 508 15.63 -24.08 -16.44
C ALA A 508 16.93 -23.38 -15.99
N PRO A 509 18.06 -24.11 -15.90
CA PRO A 509 19.30 -23.62 -15.30
C PRO A 509 19.85 -22.35 -15.97
N THR A 510 19.59 -22.17 -17.27
CA THR A 510 20.01 -21.00 -18.05
C THR A 510 19.35 -19.69 -17.59
N HIS A 511 18.13 -19.75 -17.04
CA HIS A 511 17.36 -18.57 -16.64
C HIS A 511 17.40 -18.29 -15.14
N VAL A 512 18.08 -19.12 -14.35
CA VAL A 512 18.13 -19.01 -12.88
C VAL A 512 18.68 -17.67 -12.43
N HIS A 513 19.76 -17.20 -13.06
CA HIS A 513 20.41 -15.96 -12.64
C HIS A 513 19.52 -14.74 -12.90
N GLU A 514 18.90 -14.69 -14.08
CA GLU A 514 17.97 -13.63 -14.47
C GLU A 514 16.72 -13.65 -13.59
N TYR A 515 16.03 -14.79 -13.52
CA TYR A 515 14.79 -14.92 -12.75
C TYR A 515 15.03 -14.78 -11.24
N GLY A 516 16.16 -15.28 -10.73
CA GLY A 516 16.55 -15.15 -9.34
C GLY A 516 16.84 -13.70 -8.95
N ALA A 517 17.55 -12.94 -9.80
CA ALA A 517 17.89 -11.55 -9.52
C ALA A 517 16.66 -10.64 -9.43
N PHE A 518 15.77 -10.74 -10.42
CA PHE A 518 14.52 -9.97 -10.43
C PHE A 518 13.59 -10.35 -9.27
N VAL A 519 13.43 -11.64 -8.96
CA VAL A 519 12.67 -12.10 -7.78
C VAL A 519 13.27 -11.52 -6.51
N ALA A 520 14.59 -11.57 -6.32
CA ALA A 520 15.26 -11.01 -5.15
C ALA A 520 15.04 -9.50 -5.01
N ILE A 521 15.18 -8.73 -6.10
CA ILE A 521 14.94 -7.28 -6.10
C ILE A 521 13.48 -6.97 -5.75
N VAL A 522 12.53 -7.65 -6.39
CA VAL A 522 11.10 -7.44 -6.16
C VAL A 522 10.70 -7.83 -4.74
N LEU A 523 11.27 -8.90 -4.17
CA LEU A 523 11.09 -9.26 -2.76
C LEU A 523 11.58 -8.16 -1.83
N VAL A 524 12.79 -7.63 -2.04
CA VAL A 524 13.33 -6.53 -1.22
C VAL A 524 12.44 -5.30 -1.28
N LEU A 525 12.01 -4.90 -2.49
CA LEU A 525 11.12 -3.76 -2.68
C LEU A 525 9.73 -3.99 -2.06
N GLY A 526 9.19 -5.20 -2.18
CA GLY A 526 7.93 -5.64 -1.56
C GLY A 526 8.01 -5.58 -0.03
N MET A 527 9.05 -6.17 0.55
CA MET A 527 9.32 -6.14 2.00
C MET A 527 9.37 -4.72 2.54
N LEU A 528 10.09 -3.82 1.86
CA LEU A 528 10.20 -2.40 2.24
C LEU A 528 8.82 -1.71 2.20
N THR A 529 8.01 -2.02 1.20
CA THR A 529 6.66 -1.47 1.05
C THR A 529 5.75 -1.94 2.19
N SER A 530 5.67 -3.24 2.45
CA SER A 530 4.82 -3.78 3.52
C SER A 530 5.29 -3.37 4.91
N TYR A 531 6.60 -3.28 5.12
CA TYR A 531 7.18 -2.78 6.36
C TYR A 531 6.77 -1.32 6.63
N GLU A 532 6.81 -0.46 5.60
CA GLU A 532 6.37 0.93 5.75
C GLU A 532 4.87 1.01 6.08
N GLU A 533 4.03 0.26 5.36
CA GLU A 533 2.60 0.25 5.61
C GLU A 533 2.28 -0.15 7.06
N GLU A 534 2.89 -1.22 7.57
CA GLU A 534 2.67 -1.66 8.94
C GLU A 534 3.21 -0.64 9.95
N ALA A 535 4.37 -0.04 9.68
CA ALA A 535 4.91 1.03 10.52
C ALA A 535 3.98 2.25 10.60
N LEU A 536 3.30 2.61 9.51
CA LEU A 536 2.32 3.69 9.48
C LEU A 536 1.07 3.35 10.30
N ARG A 537 0.58 2.10 10.27
CA ARG A 537 -0.56 1.65 11.09
C ARG A 537 -0.21 1.60 12.57
N ARG A 538 0.99 1.14 12.93
CA ARG A 538 1.48 1.16 14.32
C ARG A 538 1.69 2.57 14.83
N SER A 539 2.27 3.44 14.01
CA SER A 539 2.39 4.86 14.36
C SER A 539 1.02 5.53 14.52
N PHE A 540 0.03 5.15 13.71
CA PHE A 540 -1.34 5.64 13.87
C PHE A 540 -1.93 5.18 15.20
N PHE A 541 -1.79 3.90 15.54
CA PHE A 541 -2.28 3.33 16.80
C PHE A 541 -1.74 4.10 18.02
N VAL A 542 -0.42 4.30 18.10
CA VAL A 542 0.21 5.07 19.19
C VAL A 542 -0.30 6.52 19.20
N ARG A 543 -0.29 7.19 18.05
CA ARG A 543 -0.71 8.59 17.96
C ARG A 543 -2.17 8.77 18.31
N ARG A 544 -3.01 7.82 17.95
CA ARG A 544 -4.43 7.82 18.30
C ARG A 544 -4.59 7.76 19.82
N SER A 545 -3.88 6.87 20.52
CA SER A 545 -3.94 6.79 21.99
C SER A 545 -3.46 8.09 22.65
N LEU A 546 -2.33 8.63 22.21
CA LEU A 546 -1.82 9.93 22.68
C LEU A 546 -2.83 11.06 22.45
N ARG A 547 -3.46 11.09 21.26
CA ARG A 547 -4.46 12.10 20.92
C ARG A 547 -5.71 11.99 21.77
N THR A 548 -6.18 10.77 22.03
CA THR A 548 -7.31 10.52 22.93
C THR A 548 -6.99 11.01 24.34
N HIS A 549 -5.78 10.76 24.82
CA HIS A 549 -5.31 11.22 26.13
C HIS A 549 -5.25 12.76 26.22
N ASP A 550 -4.60 13.40 25.26
CA ASP A 550 -4.50 14.87 25.20
C ASP A 550 -5.91 15.51 25.15
N PHE A 551 -6.86 14.90 24.41
CA PHE A 551 -8.25 15.36 24.39
C PHE A 551 -8.91 15.25 25.76
N PHE A 552 -8.72 14.15 26.50
CA PHE A 552 -9.31 14.03 27.83
C PHE A 552 -8.74 15.05 28.82
N GLN A 553 -7.45 15.32 28.77
CA GLN A 553 -6.85 16.38 29.57
C GLN A 553 -7.44 17.75 29.23
N TRP A 554 -7.50 18.09 27.94
CA TRP A 554 -8.09 19.33 27.44
C TRP A 554 -9.56 19.45 27.85
N HIS A 555 -10.36 18.41 27.63
CA HIS A 555 -11.79 18.40 27.94
C HIS A 555 -12.03 18.56 29.44
N ARG A 556 -11.23 17.93 30.30
CA ARG A 556 -11.26 18.13 31.76
C ARG A 556 -10.92 19.58 32.14
N ALA A 557 -9.90 20.17 31.52
CA ALA A 557 -9.53 21.56 31.76
C ALA A 557 -10.64 22.53 31.34
N VAL A 558 -11.24 22.34 30.16
CA VAL A 558 -12.37 23.14 29.67
C VAL A 558 -13.59 22.99 30.58
N ARG A 559 -13.92 21.77 31.04
CA ARG A 559 -15.02 21.56 32.01
C ARG A 559 -14.84 22.34 33.30
N ARG A 560 -13.60 22.54 33.78
CA ARG A 560 -13.31 23.38 34.97
C ARG A 560 -13.49 24.87 34.68
N LEU A 561 -13.18 25.31 33.46
CA LEU A 561 -13.29 26.71 33.04
C LEU A 561 -14.73 27.13 32.74
N VAL A 562 -15.58 26.25 32.19
CA VAL A 562 -16.96 26.59 31.78
C VAL A 562 -17.80 27.21 32.91
N PRO A 563 -17.83 26.66 34.16
CA PRO A 563 -18.54 27.28 35.27
C PRO A 563 -17.97 28.64 35.68
N PHE A 564 -16.66 28.82 35.57
CA PHE A 564 -15.99 30.08 35.88
C PHE A 564 -16.33 31.15 34.83
N VAL A 565 -16.26 30.81 33.54
CA VAL A 565 -16.65 31.69 32.43
C VAL A 565 -18.14 32.03 32.50
N ARG A 566 -19.01 31.05 32.78
CA ARG A 566 -20.46 31.29 32.98
C ARG A 566 -20.72 32.25 34.14
N ARG A 567 -20.04 32.08 35.28
CA ARG A 567 -20.15 32.98 36.43
C ARG A 567 -19.60 34.38 36.14
N ARG A 568 -18.47 34.48 35.44
CA ARG A 568 -17.89 35.77 35.03
C ARG A 568 -18.78 36.49 34.03
N LEU A 569 -19.27 35.80 33.00
CA LEU A 569 -20.23 36.33 32.03
C LEU A 569 -21.51 36.78 32.71
N ALA A 570 -22.04 36.00 33.67
CA ALA A 570 -23.22 36.38 34.46
C ALA A 570 -23.00 37.64 35.31
N ARG A 571 -21.78 37.88 35.81
CA ARG A 571 -21.42 39.12 36.52
C ARG A 571 -21.28 40.34 35.59
N THR A 572 -20.91 40.14 34.33
CA THR A 572 -20.90 41.19 33.29
C THR A 572 -22.26 41.45 32.63
N ARG A 573 -23.35 40.81 33.08
CA ARG A 573 -24.72 41.02 32.55
C ARG A 573 -25.40 42.27 33.10
N GLY A 574 -24.74 43.42 32.90
CA GLY A 574 -25.41 44.70 32.63
C GLY A 574 -25.53 44.99 31.13
N LEU A 575 -24.98 44.15 30.25
CA LEU A 575 -25.10 44.27 28.80
C LEU A 575 -26.25 43.40 28.25
N PRO A 576 -26.99 43.87 27.23
CA PRO A 576 -28.15 43.19 26.69
C PRO A 576 -27.77 41.77 26.27
N ARG A 577 -28.65 40.81 26.61
CA ARG A 577 -28.50 39.39 26.25
C ARG A 577 -28.22 39.30 24.75
N LEU A 578 -26.96 39.02 24.38
CA LEU A 578 -26.65 38.39 23.11
C LEU A 578 -27.41 37.07 23.12
N GLN A 579 -28.57 37.05 22.45
CA GLN A 579 -29.20 35.82 22.04
C GLN A 579 -28.16 35.11 21.19
N VAL A 580 -27.50 34.10 21.78
CA VAL A 580 -26.83 33.08 20.99
C VAL A 580 -27.98 32.38 20.30
N THR A 581 -28.29 32.80 19.07
CA THR A 581 -29.09 32.03 18.15
C THR A 581 -28.47 30.64 18.19
N PRO A 582 -29.22 29.57 18.53
CA PRO A 582 -28.68 28.23 18.34
C PRO A 582 -28.24 28.22 16.89
N LEU A 583 -26.94 27.98 16.65
CA LEU A 583 -26.49 27.78 15.30
C LEU A 583 -27.31 26.58 14.83
N THR A 584 -28.33 26.83 14.02
CA THR A 584 -28.95 25.82 13.19
C THR A 584 -27.83 25.44 12.24
N SER A 585 -26.90 24.63 12.73
CA SER A 585 -26.09 23.82 11.85
C SER A 585 -27.15 23.03 11.12
N THR A 586 -27.48 23.44 9.90
CA THR A 586 -27.96 22.54 8.88
C THR A 586 -27.09 21.31 9.05
N ILE A 587 -27.69 20.28 9.66
CA ILE A 587 -27.03 19.01 9.89
C ILE A 587 -26.80 18.52 8.47
N LEU A 588 -25.65 18.87 7.91
CA LEU A 588 -25.09 18.13 6.79
C LEU A 588 -25.11 16.70 7.32
N GLY A 589 -26.01 15.90 6.76
CA GLY A 589 -26.18 14.50 7.13
C GLY A 589 -24.82 13.84 7.24
N PRO A 590 -24.67 12.82 8.09
CA PRO A 590 -23.39 12.32 8.59
C PRO A 590 -22.35 12.20 7.48
N THR A 591 -21.55 13.25 7.27
CA THR A 591 -20.46 13.21 6.31
C THR A 591 -19.36 12.40 6.97
N LYS A 592 -19.32 11.12 6.57
CA LYS A 592 -18.32 10.14 6.97
C LYS A 592 -16.92 10.72 6.77
N ILE A 593 -16.05 10.43 7.73
CA ILE A 593 -14.65 10.88 7.77
C ILE A 593 -13.99 10.57 6.41
N PRO A 594 -13.40 11.57 5.74
CA PRO A 594 -13.01 11.45 4.34
C PRO A 594 -12.00 10.33 4.11
N THR A 595 -11.08 10.07 5.05
CA THR A 595 -9.98 9.11 4.87
C THR A 595 -10.44 7.66 4.66
N CYS A 596 -11.45 7.18 5.40
CA CYS A 596 -11.94 5.78 5.27
C CYS A 596 -12.64 5.55 3.94
N ASN A 597 -13.47 6.53 3.55
CA ASN A 597 -14.14 6.51 2.25
C ASN A 597 -13.13 6.56 1.11
N LEU A 598 -12.04 7.33 1.25
CA LEU A 598 -10.99 7.43 0.23
C LEU A 598 -10.20 6.12 0.10
N LEU A 599 -9.87 5.44 1.21
CA LEU A 599 -9.22 4.12 1.17
C LEU A 599 -10.11 3.07 0.48
N ALA A 600 -11.39 3.01 0.84
CA ALA A 600 -12.34 2.09 0.23
C ALA A 600 -12.61 2.43 -1.25
N LYS A 601 -12.68 3.73 -1.58
CA LYS A 601 -12.85 4.21 -2.96
C LYS A 601 -11.64 3.85 -3.82
N ALA A 602 -10.41 4.00 -3.31
CA ALA A 602 -9.20 3.63 -4.04
C ALA A 602 -9.18 2.14 -4.39
N SER A 603 -9.43 1.26 -3.42
CA SER A 603 -9.51 -0.19 -3.68
C SER A 603 -10.62 -0.55 -4.67
N ARG A 604 -11.76 0.16 -4.59
CA ARG A 604 -12.86 -0.02 -5.52
C ARG A 604 -12.52 0.44 -6.94
N CYS A 605 -11.81 1.57 -7.09
CA CYS A 605 -11.33 2.05 -8.38
C CYS A 605 -10.34 1.07 -9.02
N GLY A 606 -9.43 0.46 -8.24
CA GLY A 606 -8.55 -0.60 -8.73
C GLY A 606 -9.33 -1.81 -9.25
N MET A 607 -10.31 -2.29 -8.48
CA MET A 607 -11.17 -3.40 -8.93
C MET A 607 -11.98 -3.05 -10.19
N TYR A 608 -12.56 -1.85 -10.29
CA TYR A 608 -13.27 -1.44 -11.50
C TYR A 608 -12.36 -1.33 -12.72
N TRP A 609 -11.10 -0.92 -12.51
CA TRP A 609 -10.11 -0.93 -13.58
C TRP A 609 -9.83 -2.34 -14.08
N ASP A 610 -9.65 -3.32 -13.18
CA ASP A 610 -9.47 -4.72 -13.58
C ASP A 610 -10.69 -5.24 -14.37
N ILE A 611 -11.92 -4.85 -13.97
CA ILE A 611 -13.15 -5.17 -14.71
C ILE A 611 -13.12 -4.55 -16.12
N CYS A 612 -12.73 -3.29 -16.24
CA CYS A 612 -12.61 -2.62 -17.53
C CYS A 612 -11.59 -3.32 -18.43
N GLN A 613 -10.44 -3.73 -17.89
CA GLN A 613 -9.43 -4.48 -18.65
C GLN A 613 -9.98 -5.82 -19.15
N VAL A 614 -10.66 -6.58 -18.29
CA VAL A 614 -11.35 -7.81 -18.69
C VAL A 614 -12.37 -7.53 -19.80
N GLY A 615 -13.21 -6.50 -19.65
CA GLY A 615 -14.20 -6.13 -20.64
C GLY A 615 -13.60 -5.80 -22.00
N VAL A 616 -12.50 -5.02 -22.02
CA VAL A 616 -11.77 -4.71 -23.25
C VAL A 616 -11.15 -5.97 -23.87
N ALA A 617 -10.56 -6.85 -23.06
CA ALA A 617 -10.00 -8.11 -23.55
C ALA A 617 -11.07 -9.03 -24.15
N VAL A 618 -12.27 -9.10 -23.57
CA VAL A 618 -13.41 -9.84 -24.15
C VAL A 618 -13.83 -9.24 -25.49
N VAL A 619 -13.94 -7.91 -25.59
CA VAL A 619 -14.31 -7.24 -26.86
C VAL A 619 -13.28 -7.55 -27.95
N LEU A 620 -11.99 -7.50 -27.62
CA LEU A 620 -10.91 -7.85 -28.56
C LEU A 620 -10.96 -9.32 -28.97
N LEU A 621 -11.23 -10.23 -28.03
CA LEU A 621 -11.41 -11.65 -28.32
C LEU A 621 -12.58 -11.90 -29.28
N VAL A 622 -13.74 -11.28 -29.02
CA VAL A 622 -14.93 -11.42 -29.88
C VAL A 622 -14.67 -10.87 -31.27
N ALA A 623 -14.03 -9.70 -31.38
CA ALA A 623 -13.66 -9.10 -32.66
C ALA A 623 -12.72 -10.01 -33.46
N ALA A 624 -11.77 -10.67 -32.80
CA ALA A 624 -10.85 -11.61 -33.43
C ALA A 624 -11.53 -12.91 -33.90
N THR A 625 -12.63 -13.33 -33.27
CA THR A 625 -13.41 -14.52 -33.69
C THR A 625 -14.46 -14.24 -34.76
N SER A 626 -14.79 -12.97 -35.00
CA SER A 626 -15.77 -12.55 -36.02
C SER A 626 -15.16 -12.27 -37.40
N GLN A 627 -13.83 -12.31 -37.49
CA GLN A 627 -13.04 -12.26 -38.72
C GLN A 627 -12.65 -13.69 -39.10
#